data_AF-A0AAW6E7T8-F1
#
_entry.id   AF-A0AAW6E7T8-F1
#
_cell.length_a   1.000
_cell.length_b   1.000
_cell.length_c   1.000
_cell.angle_alpha   90.00
_cell.angle_beta   90.00
_cell.angle_gamma   90.00
#
_symmetry.space_group_name_H-M   'P 1'
#
loop_
_entity.id
_entity.type
_entity.pdbx_description
1 polymer ?
#
loop_
_entity_poly.entity_id
_entity_poly.type
_entity_poly.pdbx_seq_one_letter_code
_entity_poly.pdbx_strand_id
1 'polypeptide(L)'
;MAKDKTPEEMLKQYSAELVKSIERYKSIIEHGCSDPSWPDGCNANLCRNHVLAYKRYILDICTANDLEIPQEYYLPTPPEQDNRFMADKTSERYKRLNSYPDYNGRLTTKKVDYDDSQMSL
;
A
#
# COMPACT_ATOMS: atom_id res chain seq x y z
N MET A 1 -29.41 13.19 5.91
CA MET A 1 -28.88 12.38 4.79
C MET A 1 -27.57 13.02 4.38
N ALA A 2 -26.47 12.26 4.33
CA ALA A 2 -25.24 12.78 3.74
C ALA A 2 -25.53 13.07 2.25
N LYS A 3 -25.06 14.20 1.72
CA LYS A 3 -25.13 14.45 0.28
C LYS A 3 -24.25 13.41 -0.41
N ASP A 4 -24.73 12.86 -1.52
CA ASP A 4 -23.89 12.03 -2.39
C ASP A 4 -22.75 12.89 -2.94
N LYS A 5 -21.54 12.31 -2.96
CA LYS A 5 -20.33 13.01 -3.43
C LYS A 5 -20.37 13.18 -4.94
N THR A 6 -19.91 14.32 -5.44
CA THR A 6 -19.74 14.52 -6.89
C THR A 6 -18.59 13.66 -7.43
N PRO A 7 -18.55 13.38 -8.75
CA PRO A 7 -17.40 12.72 -9.38
C PRO A 7 -16.06 13.37 -9.05
N GLU A 8 -15.98 14.70 -9.04
CA GLU A 8 -14.78 15.47 -8.72
C GLU A 8 -14.37 15.33 -7.25
N GLU A 9 -15.34 15.31 -6.33
CA GLU A 9 -15.08 15.07 -4.92
C GLU A 9 -14.55 13.65 -4.66
N MET A 10 -15.12 12.65 -5.34
CA MET A 10 -14.63 11.27 -5.29
C MET A 10 -13.22 11.16 -5.89
N LEU A 11 -12.97 11.82 -7.03
CA LEU A 11 -11.67 11.84 -7.68
C LEU A 11 -10.60 12.43 -6.75
N LYS A 12 -10.89 13.59 -6.14
CA LYS A 12 -10.00 14.21 -5.16
C LYS A 12 -9.73 13.31 -3.96
N GLN A 13 -10.76 12.62 -3.46
CA GLN A 13 -10.60 11.69 -2.35
C GLN A 13 -9.70 10.50 -2.73
N TYR A 14 -9.95 9.85 -3.87
CA TYR A 14 -9.18 8.67 -4.26
C TYR A 14 -7.74 9.01 -4.64
N SER A 15 -7.48 10.16 -5.25
CA SER A 15 -6.10 10.65 -5.45
C SER A 15 -5.35 10.81 -4.14
N ALA A 16 -5.99 11.42 -3.12
CA ALA A 16 -5.37 11.61 -1.81
C ALA A 16 -5.12 10.27 -1.08
N GLU A 17 -6.09 9.35 -1.13
CA GLU A 17 -5.94 8.02 -0.51
C GLU A 17 -4.92 7.13 -1.24
N LEU A 18 -4.75 7.31 -2.56
CA LEU A 18 -3.68 6.67 -3.33
C LEU A 18 -2.31 7.12 -2.82
N VAL A 19 -2.07 8.43 -2.74
CA VAL A 19 -0.80 9.00 -2.25
C VAL A 19 -0.50 8.49 -0.84
N LYS A 20 -1.49 8.60 0.06
CA LYS A 20 -1.38 8.14 1.45
C LYS A 20 -1.07 6.64 1.55
N SER A 21 -1.64 5.83 0.67
CA SER A 21 -1.36 4.38 0.63
C SER A 21 0.08 4.09 0.19
N ILE A 22 0.62 4.86 -0.77
CA ILE A 22 2.03 4.78 -1.17
C ILE A 22 2.95 5.21 -0.02
N GLU A 23 2.66 6.34 0.63
CA GLU A 23 3.45 6.81 1.79
C GLU A 23 3.43 5.80 2.93
N ARG A 24 2.27 5.22 3.22
CA ARG A 24 2.13 4.18 4.24
C ARG A 24 2.90 2.92 3.88
N TYR A 25 2.84 2.50 2.61
CA TYR A 25 3.67 1.40 2.11
C TYR A 25 5.15 1.67 2.39
N LYS A 26 5.68 2.82 1.97
CA LYS A 26 7.09 3.20 2.18
C LYS A 26 7.48 3.17 3.66
N SER A 27 6.63 3.75 4.51
CA SER A 27 6.83 3.76 5.96
C SER A 27 6.89 2.35 6.56
N ILE A 28 6.05 1.42 6.11
CA ILE A 28 6.07 0.02 6.57
C ILE A 28 7.34 -0.69 6.12
N ILE A 29 7.81 -0.46 4.88
CA ILE A 29 9.04 -1.09 4.39
C ILE A 29 10.26 -0.62 5.22
N GLU A 30 10.30 0.66 5.57
CA GLU A 30 11.47 1.23 6.25
C GLU A 30 11.45 1.04 7.76
N HIS A 31 10.27 1.10 8.38
CA HIS A 31 10.14 1.15 9.85
C HIS A 31 9.28 0.03 10.43
N GLY A 32 8.61 -0.75 9.59
CA GLY A 32 7.62 -1.73 9.99
C GLY A 32 6.30 -1.09 10.46
N CYS A 33 5.40 -1.94 10.95
CA CYS A 33 4.08 -1.54 11.47
C CYS A 33 3.84 -2.06 12.90
N SER A 34 2.64 -1.79 13.43
CA SER A 34 2.24 -2.21 14.78
C SER A 34 1.27 -3.40 14.80
N ASP A 35 1.02 -4.03 13.65
CA ASP A 35 0.10 -5.17 13.56
C ASP A 35 0.64 -6.36 14.39
N PRO A 36 -0.09 -6.83 15.41
CA PRO A 36 0.39 -7.89 16.29
C PRO A 36 0.31 -9.29 15.66
N SER A 37 -0.47 -9.45 14.58
CA SER A 37 -0.88 -10.73 14.01
C SER A 37 -0.22 -11.01 12.66
N TRP A 38 0.11 -9.97 11.90
CA TRP A 38 0.65 -10.11 10.55
C TRP A 38 2.02 -9.46 10.39
N PRO A 39 2.90 -10.05 9.54
CA PRO A 39 4.18 -9.43 9.20
C PRO A 39 4.02 -8.10 8.46
N ASP A 40 5.13 -7.35 8.35
CA ASP A 40 5.16 -6.07 7.64
C ASP A 40 4.86 -6.23 6.16
N GLY A 41 5.31 -7.33 5.54
CA GLY A 41 5.04 -7.64 4.14
C GLY A 41 3.56 -7.74 3.80
N CYS A 42 2.78 -8.45 4.64
CA CYS A 42 1.32 -8.50 4.50
C CYS A 42 0.70 -7.10 4.55
N ASN A 43 1.12 -6.28 5.53
CA ASN A 43 0.59 -4.93 5.71
C ASN A 43 0.98 -3.99 4.55
N ALA A 44 2.20 -4.13 4.02
CA ALA A 44 2.63 -3.42 2.82
C ALA A 44 1.80 -3.84 1.59
N ASN A 45 1.56 -5.14 1.40
CA ASN A 45 0.75 -5.65 0.30
C ASN A 45 -0.72 -5.19 0.39
N LEU A 46 -1.28 -5.01 1.59
CA LEU A 46 -2.58 -4.37 1.77
C LEU A 46 -2.58 -2.92 1.26
N CYS A 47 -1.55 -2.14 1.57
CA CYS A 47 -1.41 -0.77 1.05
C CYS A 47 -1.28 -0.77 -0.49
N ARG A 48 -0.51 -1.71 -1.05
CA ARG A 48 -0.42 -1.90 -2.50
C ARG A 48 -1.77 -2.20 -3.13
N ASN A 49 -2.58 -3.07 -2.52
CA ASN A 49 -3.92 -3.40 -3.01
C ASN A 49 -4.84 -2.17 -3.00
N HIS A 50 -4.74 -1.31 -1.99
CA HIS A 50 -5.46 -0.02 -1.98
C HIS A 50 -5.02 0.88 -3.14
N VAL A 51 -3.72 0.99 -3.42
CA VAL A 51 -3.21 1.77 -4.57
C VAL A 51 -3.81 1.26 -5.89
N LEU A 52 -3.81 -0.05 -6.12
CA LEU A 52 -4.41 -0.65 -7.32
C LEU A 52 -5.91 -0.36 -7.42
N ALA A 53 -6.64 -0.49 -6.32
CA ALA A 53 -8.07 -0.21 -6.26
C ALA A 53 -8.36 1.27 -6.56
N TYR A 54 -7.61 2.21 -5.95
CA TYR A 54 -7.81 3.64 -6.17
C TYR A 54 -7.44 4.05 -7.60
N LYS A 55 -6.37 3.50 -8.19
CA LYS A 55 -6.09 3.69 -9.63
C LYS A 55 -7.28 3.25 -10.47
N ARG A 56 -7.88 2.09 -10.17
CA ARG A 56 -9.06 1.62 -10.89
C ARG A 56 -10.25 2.57 -10.75
N TYR A 57 -10.57 3.02 -9.54
CA TYR A 57 -11.68 3.95 -9.30
C TYR A 57 -11.46 5.31 -9.97
N ILE A 58 -10.24 5.84 -9.94
CA ILE A 58 -9.86 7.06 -10.64
C ILE A 58 -10.14 6.91 -12.13
N LEU A 59 -9.65 5.83 -12.75
CA LEU A 59 -9.84 5.61 -14.18
C LEU A 59 -11.32 5.45 -14.56
N ASP A 60 -12.09 4.70 -13.77
CA ASP A 60 -13.52 4.47 -13.99
C ASP A 60 -14.31 5.78 -13.88
N ILE A 61 -14.00 6.64 -12.88
CA ILE A 61 -14.64 7.96 -12.71
C ILE A 61 -14.28 8.89 -13.87
N CYS A 62 -13.01 8.99 -14.24
CA CYS A 62 -12.56 9.85 -15.33
C CYS A 62 -13.21 9.45 -16.66
N THR A 63 -13.26 8.15 -16.95
CA THR A 63 -13.87 7.62 -18.18
C THR A 63 -15.37 7.86 -18.23
N ALA A 64 -16.08 7.66 -17.10
CA ALA A 64 -17.53 7.80 -17.06
C ALA A 64 -18.03 9.26 -17.10
N ASN A 65 -17.18 10.22 -16.73
CA ASN A 65 -17.55 11.63 -16.58
C ASN A 65 -16.76 12.57 -17.49
N ASP A 66 -15.95 12.04 -18.42
CA ASP A 66 -15.08 12.81 -19.32
C ASP A 66 -14.15 13.78 -18.56
N LEU A 67 -13.59 13.32 -17.44
CA LEU A 67 -12.67 14.11 -16.60
C LEU A 67 -11.21 13.74 -16.91
N GLU A 68 -10.32 14.71 -16.74
CA GLU A 68 -8.88 14.49 -16.84
C GLU A 68 -8.39 13.55 -15.73
N ILE A 69 -7.45 12.67 -16.09
CA ILE A 69 -6.81 11.76 -15.13
C ILE A 69 -5.82 12.57 -14.26
N PRO A 70 -5.95 12.55 -12.93
CA PRO A 70 -5.11 13.33 -12.03
C PRO A 70 -3.66 12.83 -12.01
N GLN A 71 -2.70 13.72 -11.76
CA GLN A 71 -1.26 13.41 -11.79
C GLN A 71 -0.89 12.26 -10.83
N GLU A 72 -1.54 12.16 -9.68
CA GLU A 72 -1.31 11.11 -8.67
C GLU A 72 -1.56 9.71 -9.23
N TYR A 73 -2.42 9.55 -10.25
CA TYR A 73 -2.66 8.28 -10.92
C TYR A 73 -1.37 7.69 -11.50
N TYR A 74 -0.44 8.53 -11.95
CA TYR A 74 0.79 8.11 -12.61
C TYR A 74 1.94 7.81 -11.65
N LEU A 75 1.74 7.99 -10.32
CA LEU A 75 2.70 7.53 -9.33
C LEU A 75 2.89 6.02 -9.46
N PRO A 76 4.12 5.50 -9.36
CA PRO A 76 4.37 4.08 -9.55
C PRO A 76 3.60 3.24 -8.53
N THR A 77 3.17 2.05 -8.96
CA THR A 77 2.56 1.10 -8.04
C THR A 77 3.67 0.43 -7.24
N PRO A 78 3.60 0.42 -5.90
CA PRO A 78 4.60 -0.30 -5.10
C PRO A 78 4.70 -1.78 -5.50
N PRO A 79 5.92 -2.36 -5.49
CA PRO A 79 6.09 -3.78 -5.79
C PRO A 79 5.45 -4.65 -4.70
N GLU A 80 5.11 -5.89 -5.06
CA GLU A 80 4.66 -6.88 -4.08
C GLU A 80 5.85 -7.30 -3.21
N GLN A 81 5.62 -7.39 -1.89
CA GLN A 81 6.59 -7.90 -0.93
C GLN A 81 6.31 -9.35 -0.56
N ASP A 82 7.31 -10.05 -0.05
CA ASP A 82 7.08 -11.34 0.61
C ASP A 82 6.16 -11.13 1.82
N ASN A 83 5.06 -11.87 1.92
CA ASN A 83 4.13 -11.79 3.05
C ASN A 83 4.79 -12.09 4.40
N ARG A 84 5.97 -12.71 4.43
CA ARG A 84 6.77 -12.99 5.63
C ARG A 84 7.83 -11.92 5.91
N PHE A 85 7.85 -10.83 5.14
CA PHE A 85 8.78 -9.72 5.35
C PHE A 85 8.54 -9.03 6.70
N MET A 86 9.64 -8.71 7.37
CA MET A 86 9.72 -7.93 8.60
C MET A 86 10.81 -6.88 8.45
N ALA A 87 10.49 -5.62 8.70
CA ALA A 87 11.44 -4.51 8.61
C ALA A 87 12.50 -4.58 9.72
N ASP A 88 12.10 -5.00 10.93
CA ASP A 88 12.99 -5.11 12.09
C ASP A 88 12.97 -6.52 12.72
N LYS A 89 14.05 -7.27 12.49
CA LYS A 89 14.28 -8.60 13.07
C LYS A 89 14.62 -8.59 14.57
N THR A 90 14.96 -7.44 15.14
CA THR A 90 15.34 -7.30 16.54
C THR A 90 14.14 -7.02 17.45
N SER A 91 13.02 -6.58 16.86
CA SER A 91 11.79 -6.25 17.58
C SER A 91 11.20 -7.43 18.35
N GLU A 92 10.54 -7.14 19.48
CA GLU A 92 9.74 -8.14 20.21
C GLU A 92 8.58 -8.67 19.37
N ARG A 93 8.08 -7.86 18.42
CA ARG A 93 7.06 -8.27 17.45
C ARG A 93 7.60 -9.38 16.54
N TYR A 94 8.82 -9.25 16.05
CA TYR A 94 9.47 -10.31 15.27
C TYR A 94 9.60 -11.60 16.07
N LYS A 95 10.11 -11.53 17.30
CA LYS A 95 10.27 -12.72 18.15
C LYS A 95 8.93 -13.43 18.39
N ARG A 96 7.87 -12.66 18.65
CA ARG A 96 6.51 -13.18 18.83
C ARG A 96 5.96 -13.81 17.56
N LEU A 97 6.02 -13.12 16.41
CA LEU A 97 5.53 -13.69 15.16
C LEU A 97 6.31 -14.95 14.78
N ASN A 98 7.64 -14.95 14.99
CA ASN A 98 8.48 -16.11 14.71
C ASN A 98 8.23 -17.29 15.66
N SER A 99 7.51 -17.13 16.77
CA SER A 99 7.12 -18.27 17.62
C SER A 99 5.84 -18.96 17.14
N TYR A 100 5.08 -18.32 16.24
CA TYR A 100 3.86 -18.92 15.69
C TYR A 100 4.19 -20.03 14.69
N PRO A 101 3.44 -21.16 14.70
CA PRO A 101 3.69 -22.29 13.82
C PRO A 101 3.78 -21.93 12.33
N ASP A 102 3.00 -20.96 11.89
CA ASP A 102 2.96 -20.54 10.48
C ASP A 102 4.24 -19.84 10.02
N TYR A 103 4.92 -19.15 10.94
CA TYR A 103 6.07 -18.28 10.65
C TYR A 103 7.40 -18.80 11.21
N ASN A 104 7.39 -19.83 12.05
CA ASN A 104 8.57 -20.33 12.75
C ASN A 104 9.76 -20.64 11.80
N GLY A 105 10.78 -19.78 11.86
CA GLY A 105 11.99 -19.88 11.02
C GLY A 105 11.79 -19.49 9.56
N ARG A 106 10.65 -18.87 9.21
CA ARG A 106 10.26 -18.53 7.84
C ARG A 106 10.16 -17.02 7.57
N LEU A 107 10.29 -16.17 8.60
CA LEU A 107 10.33 -14.72 8.43
C LEU A 107 11.59 -14.29 7.66
N THR A 108 11.47 -13.21 6.90
CA THR A 108 12.55 -12.65 6.08
C THR A 108 12.69 -11.15 6.29
N THR A 109 13.89 -10.62 6.10
CA THR A 109 14.16 -9.17 6.05
C THR A 109 14.54 -8.71 4.64
N LYS A 110 14.40 -9.59 3.64
CA LYS A 110 14.64 -9.22 2.24
C LYS A 110 13.47 -8.38 1.75
N LYS A 111 13.73 -7.10 1.48
CA LYS A 111 12.77 -6.21 0.81
C LYS A 111 12.98 -6.23 -0.69
N VAL A 112 11.89 -6.07 -1.44
CA VAL A 112 11.95 -5.74 -2.86
C VAL A 112 12.07 -4.22 -2.97
N ASP A 113 13.08 -3.75 -3.71
CA ASP A 113 13.33 -2.33 -3.88
C ASP A 113 12.18 -1.65 -4.64
N TYR A 114 11.79 -0.47 -4.16
CA TYR A 114 10.76 0.35 -4.78
C TYR A 114 11.43 1.58 -5.41
N ASP A 115 11.50 1.59 -6.73
CA ASP A 115 11.92 2.75 -7.50
C ASP A 115 10.73 3.68 -7.70
N ASP A 116 10.70 4.77 -6.92
CA ASP A 116 9.64 5.77 -6.98
C ASP A 116 9.91 6.90 -8.00
N SER A 117 11.02 6.81 -8.74
CA SER A 117 11.38 7.76 -9.80
C SER A 117 10.77 7.41 -11.16
N GLN A 118 10.35 6.15 -11.35
CA GLN A 118 9.71 5.71 -12.58
C GLN A 118 8.21 5.95 -12.52
N MET A 119 7.76 7.03 -13.14
CA MET A 119 6.32 7.25 -13.36
C MET A 119 5.76 6.09 -14.19
N SER A 120 4.65 5.49 -13.73
CA SER A 120 3.95 4.46 -14.50
C SER A 120 3.17 5.15 -15.62
N LEU A 121 3.64 5.00 -16.86
CA LEU A 121 2.97 5.43 -18.09
C LEU A 121 1.77 4.54 -18.41
#